data_AF-A0A842RQJ8-F1
#
_entry.id   AF-A0A842RQJ8-F1
#
_cell.length_a   1.000
_cell.length_b   1.000
_cell.length_c   1.000
_cell.angle_alpha   90.00
_cell.angle_beta   90.00
_cell.angle_gamma   90.00
#
_symmetry.space_group_name_H-M   'P 1'
#
loop_
_entity.id
_entity.type
_entity.pdbx_description
1 polymer ?
#
loop_
_entity_poly.entity_id
_entity_poly.type
_entity_poly.pdbx_seq_one_letter_code
_entity_poly.pdbx_strand_id
1 'polypeptide(L)'
;MVLDLSIFHVKIFKLSAINKFMTEVLYLENSYLKNWNAIVTNISEDKYISLDKTAFYPKGGGQPYDKGSIFKGDEEFKVIYVGKFSGKISHEINKKGLKVGDEVSCELDWDRRYTYMRSHTASHMISALMYKKHDALITGNQIGIEKTRIDFSVEEYDPEIFKEIIEEVNGLIKNNISVKTFYITRNRALNDPEMTKLAKGLPKNLEKFRIVKIGEIDQQADAGTHVQNLNEIGELRFIKSSNKGKDNRRLYFKLIE
;
A
#
# COMPACT_ATOMS: atom_id res chain seq x y z
N MET A 1 43.75 -17.99 28.72
CA MET A 1 43.31 -17.72 27.33
C MET A 1 42.50 -16.44 27.37
N VAL A 2 43.15 -15.31 27.08
CA VAL A 2 42.53 -13.98 27.14
C VAL A 2 41.60 -13.86 25.93
N LEU A 3 40.29 -13.80 26.18
CA LEU A 3 39.30 -13.57 25.14
C LEU A 3 39.50 -12.16 24.60
N ASP A 4 39.87 -12.07 23.33
CA ASP A 4 40.12 -10.83 22.62
C ASP A 4 38.83 -10.00 22.49
N LEU A 5 38.69 -9.01 23.37
CA LEU A 5 37.57 -8.06 23.45
C LEU A 5 37.49 -7.12 22.22
N SER A 6 38.49 -7.14 21.33
CA SER A 6 38.49 -6.32 20.11
C SER A 6 37.46 -6.80 19.07
N ILE A 7 37.19 -8.11 19.00
CA ILE A 7 36.24 -8.69 18.04
C ILE A 7 34.78 -8.33 18.41
N PHE A 8 34.47 -8.23 19.70
CA PHE A 8 33.15 -7.82 20.17
C PHE A 8 32.87 -6.34 19.89
N HIS A 9 33.85 -5.46 20.08
CA HIS A 9 33.68 -4.03 19.79
C HIS A 9 33.47 -3.77 18.29
N VAL A 10 34.18 -4.48 17.40
CA VAL A 10 34.00 -4.35 15.94
C VAL A 10 32.62 -4.85 15.47
N LYS A 11 32.07 -5.90 16.10
CA LYS A 11 30.70 -6.37 15.81
C LYS A 11 29.63 -5.41 16.32
N ILE A 12 29.80 -4.83 17.52
CA ILE A 12 28.84 -3.89 18.10
C ILE A 12 28.78 -2.58 17.29
N PHE A 13 29.93 -2.08 16.81
CA PHE A 13 29.95 -0.93 15.90
C PHE A 13 29.36 -1.22 14.51
N LYS A 14 29.50 -2.45 13.99
CA LYS A 14 28.79 -2.84 12.75
C LYS A 14 27.28 -2.94 12.95
N LEU A 15 26.81 -3.48 14.07
CA LEU A 15 25.39 -3.57 14.40
C LEU A 15 24.75 -2.18 14.68
N SER A 16 25.49 -1.24 15.28
CA SER A 16 24.99 0.13 15.48
C SER A 16 24.92 0.93 14.16
N ALA A 17 25.82 0.66 13.20
CA ALA A 17 25.80 1.28 11.88
C ALA A 17 24.71 0.70 10.95
N ILE A 18 24.36 -0.59 11.10
CA ILE A 18 23.29 -1.24 10.31
C ILE A 18 21.91 -0.64 10.65
N ASN A 19 21.72 -0.12 11.86
CA ASN A 19 20.46 0.49 12.29
C ASN A 19 20.30 1.96 11.87
N LYS A 20 21.31 2.60 11.27
CA LYS A 20 21.28 4.05 10.99
C LYS A 20 20.62 4.44 9.66
N PHE A 21 20.18 3.47 8.85
CA PHE A 21 19.64 3.73 7.51
C PHE A 21 18.48 2.82 7.10
N MET A 22 17.63 2.40 8.04
CA MET A 22 16.32 1.87 7.65
C MET A 22 15.41 3.06 7.34
N THR A 23 14.91 3.14 6.12
CA THR A 23 13.99 4.22 5.72
C THR A 23 12.74 4.17 6.59
N GLU A 24 12.41 5.27 7.26
CA GLU A 24 11.13 5.46 7.93
C GLU A 24 10.01 5.57 6.89
N VAL A 25 8.99 4.72 7.00
CA VAL A 25 7.95 4.54 5.99
C VAL A 25 6.70 5.32 6.38
N LEU A 26 6.70 6.61 6.08
CA LEU A 26 5.71 7.58 6.58
C LEU A 26 4.27 7.29 6.10
N TYR A 27 4.10 6.72 4.90
CA TYR A 27 2.77 6.44 4.34
C TYR A 27 1.98 5.36 5.10
N LEU A 28 2.67 4.52 5.89
CA LEU A 28 2.02 3.49 6.72
C LEU A 28 1.33 4.10 7.94
N GLU A 29 1.90 5.20 8.47
CA GLU A 29 1.37 5.95 9.61
C GLU A 29 0.36 7.00 9.16
N ASN A 30 0.64 7.71 8.06
CA ASN A 30 -0.24 8.75 7.53
C ASN A 30 -0.30 8.71 5.99
N SER A 31 -1.37 8.12 5.45
CA SER A 31 -1.63 8.09 4.00
C SER A 31 -1.91 9.47 3.37
N TYR A 32 -2.23 10.48 4.19
CA TYR A 32 -2.55 11.86 3.77
C TYR A 32 -1.35 12.80 3.81
N LEU A 33 -0.17 12.33 4.22
CA LEU A 33 1.04 13.14 4.19
C LEU A 33 1.44 13.44 2.75
N LYS A 34 1.25 14.70 2.33
CA LYS A 34 1.55 15.17 0.96
C LYS A 34 2.96 15.69 0.82
N ASN A 35 3.44 16.38 1.85
CA ASN A 35 4.72 17.08 1.87
C ASN A 35 5.54 16.69 3.11
N TRP A 36 6.84 16.50 2.96
CA TRP A 36 7.76 16.21 4.06
C TRP A 36 9.20 16.57 3.69
N ASN A 37 10.08 16.65 4.69
CA ASN A 37 11.52 16.80 4.47
C ASN A 37 12.22 15.45 4.68
N ALA A 38 13.33 15.22 4.00
CA ALA A 38 14.14 14.00 4.10
C ALA A 38 15.62 14.29 3.81
N ILE A 39 16.47 13.31 4.09
CA ILE A 39 17.89 13.31 3.75
C ILE A 39 18.16 12.21 2.73
N VAL A 40 18.93 12.53 1.69
CA VAL A 40 19.40 11.54 0.71
C VAL A 40 20.45 10.64 1.37
N THR A 41 20.16 9.35 1.51
CA THR A 41 21.02 8.38 2.19
C THR A 41 21.84 7.50 1.24
N ASN A 42 21.40 7.37 -0.01
CA ASN A 42 22.11 6.60 -1.04
C ASN A 42 21.79 7.14 -2.44
N ILE A 43 22.76 7.04 -3.34
CA ILE A 43 22.58 7.28 -4.78
C ILE A 43 23.27 6.15 -5.54
N SER A 44 22.57 5.60 -6.54
CA SER A 44 23.07 4.59 -7.47
C SER A 44 22.73 4.99 -8.91
N GLU A 45 23.67 4.74 -9.83
CA GLU A 45 23.58 5.10 -11.26
C GLU A 45 23.15 6.57 -11.50
N ASP A 46 23.49 7.46 -10.57
CA ASP A 46 23.15 8.88 -10.53
C ASP A 46 21.65 9.23 -10.60
N LYS A 47 20.74 8.25 -10.56
CA LYS A 47 19.28 8.47 -10.70
C LYS A 47 18.41 7.65 -9.76
N TYR A 48 18.95 6.67 -9.06
CA TYR A 48 18.21 5.90 -8.06
C TYR A 48 18.65 6.34 -6.67
N ILE A 49 17.71 6.85 -5.88
CA ILE A 49 18.00 7.41 -4.57
C ILE A 49 17.22 6.73 -3.45
N SER A 50 17.87 6.63 -2.28
CA SER A 50 17.20 6.27 -1.02
C SER A 50 17.13 7.49 -0.12
N LEU A 51 16.03 7.58 0.64
CA LEU A 51 15.80 8.62 1.64
C LEU A 51 15.85 7.99 3.04
N ASP A 52 16.16 8.79 4.05
CA ASP A 52 16.04 8.39 5.46
C ASP A 52 14.57 8.18 5.85
N LYS A 53 13.64 8.90 5.22
CA LYS A 53 12.19 8.72 5.35
C LYS A 53 11.45 9.07 4.08
N THR A 54 10.34 8.38 3.82
CA THR A 54 9.54 8.61 2.62
C THR A 54 8.06 8.36 2.83
N ALA A 55 7.24 9.26 2.29
CA ALA A 55 5.82 9.04 2.11
C ALA A 55 5.48 8.51 0.71
N PHE A 56 6.44 8.39 -0.22
CA PHE A 56 6.19 7.75 -1.51
C PHE A 56 5.89 6.25 -1.32
N TYR A 57 4.75 5.79 -1.81
CA TYR A 57 4.39 4.38 -1.84
C TYR A 57 5.16 3.70 -2.98
N PRO A 58 5.96 2.66 -2.68
CA PRO A 58 6.55 1.81 -3.71
C PRO A 58 5.51 0.84 -4.26
N LYS A 59 5.59 0.50 -5.54
CA LYS A 59 4.70 -0.47 -6.19
C LYS A 59 4.56 -1.77 -5.35
N GLY A 60 3.33 -2.18 -5.05
CA GLY A 60 3.03 -3.37 -4.24
C GLY A 60 1.54 -3.63 -4.07
N GLY A 61 1.14 -4.87 -3.76
CA GLY A 61 -0.26 -5.21 -3.40
C GLY A 61 -1.32 -4.88 -4.45
N GLY A 62 -0.94 -4.71 -5.72
CA GLY A 62 -1.83 -4.23 -6.79
C GLY A 62 -1.95 -2.70 -6.89
N GLN A 63 -1.47 -1.95 -5.90
CA GLN A 63 -1.36 -0.50 -5.93
C GLN A 63 -0.10 -0.06 -6.71
N PRO A 64 -0.23 0.84 -7.70
CA PRO A 64 0.92 1.43 -8.39
C PRO A 64 1.77 2.29 -7.46
N TYR A 65 3.00 2.57 -7.89
CA TYR A 65 3.88 3.51 -7.21
C TYR A 65 3.37 4.95 -7.33
N ASP A 66 3.73 5.77 -6.35
CA ASP A 66 3.51 7.21 -6.42
C ASP A 66 4.51 7.93 -7.30
N LYS A 67 4.06 9.10 -7.74
CA LYS A 67 4.88 10.11 -8.39
C LYS A 67 4.87 11.36 -7.54
N GLY A 68 5.70 12.31 -7.91
CA GLY A 68 5.79 13.61 -7.26
C GLY A 68 7.16 14.21 -7.53
N SER A 69 7.60 15.08 -6.62
CA SER A 69 8.81 15.85 -6.78
C SER A 69 9.64 15.86 -5.50
N ILE A 70 10.95 15.93 -5.67
CA ILE A 70 11.94 16.12 -4.63
C ILE A 70 12.66 17.43 -4.96
N PHE A 71 12.77 18.34 -3.99
CA PHE A 71 13.38 19.65 -4.18
C PHE A 71 14.64 19.80 -3.33
N LYS A 72 15.68 20.36 -3.94
CA LYS A 72 16.88 20.82 -3.25
C LYS A 72 17.03 22.33 -3.49
N GLY A 73 16.60 23.13 -2.53
CA GLY A 73 16.37 24.56 -2.79
C GLY A 73 15.29 24.74 -3.86
N ASP A 74 15.58 25.52 -4.90
CA ASP A 74 14.66 25.76 -6.02
C ASP A 74 14.73 24.68 -7.12
N GLU A 75 15.66 23.72 -7.01
CA GLU A 75 15.83 22.70 -8.03
C GLU A 75 14.87 21.52 -7.82
N GLU A 76 13.98 21.30 -8.78
CA GLU A 76 13.04 20.17 -8.82
C GLU A 76 13.63 18.92 -9.48
N PHE A 77 13.44 17.75 -8.85
CA PHE A 77 13.70 16.42 -9.36
C PHE A 77 12.40 15.59 -9.34
N LYS A 78 11.88 15.22 -10.51
CA LYS A 78 10.63 14.45 -10.61
C LYS A 78 10.88 12.99 -10.29
N VAL A 79 10.09 12.43 -9.38
CA VAL A 79 10.08 11.00 -9.06
C VAL A 79 9.22 10.28 -10.09
N ILE A 80 9.85 9.47 -10.94
CA ILE A 80 9.19 8.78 -12.06
C ILE A 80 8.86 7.32 -11.75
N TYR A 81 9.53 6.72 -10.76
CA TYR A 81 9.27 5.36 -10.29
C TYR A 81 9.67 5.21 -8.81
N VAL A 82 8.93 4.37 -8.08
CA VAL A 82 9.26 4.00 -6.70
C VAL A 82 9.09 2.49 -6.52
N GLY A 83 10.11 1.81 -6.01
CA GLY A 83 10.13 0.36 -5.88
C GLY A 83 10.82 -0.12 -4.61
N LYS A 84 10.56 -1.37 -4.23
CA LYS A 84 11.29 -2.06 -3.16
C LYS A 84 12.31 -3.03 -3.74
N PHE A 85 13.57 -2.87 -3.38
CA PHE A 85 14.69 -3.73 -3.79
C PHE A 85 15.42 -4.22 -2.55
N SER A 86 15.44 -5.53 -2.33
CA SER A 86 16.00 -6.15 -1.11
C SER A 86 15.48 -5.50 0.19
N GLY A 87 14.18 -5.18 0.23
CA GLY A 87 13.51 -4.55 1.37
C GLY A 87 13.67 -3.03 1.49
N LYS A 88 14.50 -2.40 0.66
CA LYS A 88 14.73 -0.94 0.68
C LYS A 88 13.90 -0.22 -0.36
N ILE A 89 13.36 0.95 -0.02
CA ILE A 89 12.62 1.80 -0.95
C ILE A 89 13.61 2.63 -1.77
N SER A 90 13.51 2.53 -3.10
CA SER A 90 14.30 3.30 -4.04
C SER A 90 13.38 4.17 -4.91
N HIS A 91 13.82 5.38 -5.19
CA HIS A 91 13.13 6.37 -6.01
C HIS A 91 13.98 6.65 -7.25
N GLU A 92 13.40 6.47 -8.43
CA GLU A 92 14.03 6.90 -9.68
C GLU A 92 13.64 8.34 -9.97
N ILE A 93 14.64 9.21 -10.14
CA ILE A 93 14.46 10.62 -10.50
C ILE A 93 14.75 10.87 -11.98
N ASN A 94 14.11 11.88 -12.56
CA ASN A 94 14.19 12.18 -13.99
C ASN A 94 15.53 12.78 -14.46
N LYS A 95 16.37 13.25 -13.55
CA LYS A 95 17.69 13.85 -13.85
C LYS A 95 18.65 13.68 -12.68
N LYS A 96 19.95 13.80 -12.97
CA LYS A 96 21.04 13.77 -11.99
C LYS A 96 21.17 15.13 -11.27
N GLY A 97 21.79 15.17 -10.08
CA GLY A 97 22.13 16.43 -9.40
C GLY A 97 22.16 16.37 -7.87
N LEU A 98 21.46 15.40 -7.29
CA LEU A 98 21.49 15.15 -5.84
C LEU A 98 22.79 14.46 -5.40
N LYS A 99 23.13 14.63 -4.12
CA LYS A 99 24.27 14.02 -3.43
C LYS A 99 23.81 13.39 -2.12
N VAL A 100 24.51 12.34 -1.68
CA VAL A 100 24.29 11.77 -0.34
C VAL A 100 24.55 12.85 0.71
N GLY A 101 23.64 12.97 1.68
CA GLY A 101 23.66 14.00 2.72
C GLY A 101 22.88 15.26 2.37
N ASP A 102 22.35 15.40 1.14
CA ASP A 102 21.48 16.53 0.80
C ASP A 102 20.18 16.46 1.62
N GLU A 103 19.82 17.60 2.22
CA GLU A 103 18.48 17.85 2.75
C GLU A 103 17.55 18.25 1.60
N VAL A 104 16.41 17.58 1.52
CA VAL A 104 15.42 17.78 0.46
C VAL A 104 14.02 17.91 1.03
N SER A 105 13.16 18.68 0.37
CA SER A 105 11.72 18.60 0.56
C SER A 105 11.11 17.70 -0.50
N CYS A 106 10.02 17.02 -0.18
CA CYS A 106 9.34 16.07 -1.04
C CYS A 106 7.86 16.43 -1.10
N GLU A 107 7.26 16.26 -2.27
CA GLU A 107 5.85 16.50 -2.54
C GLU A 107 5.29 15.34 -3.38
N LEU A 108 4.11 14.84 -3.02
CA LEU A 108 3.39 13.84 -3.81
C LEU A 108 2.59 14.48 -4.94
N ASP A 109 2.47 13.76 -6.06
CA ASP A 109 1.33 13.91 -6.96
C ASP A 109 0.06 13.45 -6.23
N TRP A 110 -0.60 14.40 -5.56
CA TRP A 110 -1.67 14.11 -4.61
C TRP A 110 -2.92 13.54 -5.28
N ASP A 111 -3.32 14.08 -6.43
CA ASP A 111 -4.55 13.63 -7.09
C ASP A 111 -4.43 12.16 -7.54
N ARG A 112 -3.24 11.79 -8.02
CA ARG A 112 -2.89 10.40 -8.31
C ARG A 112 -2.95 9.53 -7.07
N ARG A 113 -2.29 9.94 -5.97
CA ARG A 113 -2.29 9.21 -4.70
C ARG A 113 -3.71 9.03 -4.17
N TYR A 114 -4.51 10.08 -4.17
CA TYR A 114 -5.86 10.07 -3.63
C TYR A 114 -6.78 9.18 -4.46
N THR A 115 -6.64 9.18 -5.79
CA THR A 115 -7.32 8.21 -6.68
C THR A 115 -6.99 6.77 -6.32
N TYR A 116 -5.73 6.49 -5.97
CA TYR A 116 -5.32 5.17 -5.49
C TYR A 116 -5.91 4.82 -4.13
N MET A 117 -5.91 5.74 -3.17
CA MET A 117 -6.54 5.53 -1.85
C MET A 117 -8.03 5.19 -1.97
N ARG A 118 -8.76 5.95 -2.81
CA ARG A 118 -10.18 5.73 -3.09
C ARG A 118 -10.42 4.36 -3.74
N SER A 119 -9.70 4.06 -4.81
CA SER A 119 -9.82 2.79 -5.53
C SER A 119 -9.42 1.58 -4.68
N HIS A 120 -8.41 1.73 -3.82
CA HIS A 120 -7.96 0.67 -2.94
C HIS A 120 -9.02 0.36 -1.88
N THR A 121 -9.56 1.38 -1.23
CA THR A 121 -10.63 1.22 -0.24
C THR A 121 -11.91 0.66 -0.88
N ALA A 122 -12.27 1.11 -2.09
CA ALA A 122 -13.35 0.50 -2.87
C ALA A 122 -13.10 -0.99 -3.15
N SER A 123 -11.85 -1.38 -3.41
CA SER A 123 -11.49 -2.78 -3.67
C SER A 123 -11.69 -3.65 -2.42
N HIS A 124 -11.43 -3.12 -1.21
CA HIS A 124 -11.75 -3.82 0.04
C HIS A 124 -13.26 -4.05 0.17
N MET A 125 -14.07 -3.02 -0.07
CA MET A 125 -15.53 -3.12 0.02
C MET A 125 -16.10 -4.18 -0.94
N ILE A 126 -15.67 -4.15 -2.20
CA ILE A 126 -16.06 -5.16 -3.20
C ILE A 126 -15.59 -6.55 -2.75
N SER A 127 -14.36 -6.69 -2.28
CA SER A 127 -13.83 -7.96 -1.80
C SER A 127 -14.63 -8.55 -0.64
N ALA A 128 -14.95 -7.72 0.35
CA ALA A 128 -15.65 -8.14 1.55
C ALA A 128 -17.06 -8.63 1.21
N LEU A 129 -17.78 -7.92 0.34
CA LEU A 129 -19.11 -8.33 -0.10
C LEU A 129 -19.08 -9.58 -0.99
N MET A 130 -18.12 -9.67 -1.92
CA MET A 130 -17.93 -10.87 -2.74
C MET A 130 -17.67 -12.10 -1.88
N TYR A 131 -16.81 -11.97 -0.86
CA TYR A 131 -16.55 -13.07 0.08
C TYR A 131 -17.80 -13.41 0.91
N LYS A 132 -18.47 -12.40 1.48
CA LYS A 132 -19.64 -12.60 2.34
C LYS A 132 -20.83 -13.24 1.62
N LYS A 133 -21.08 -12.86 0.37
CA LYS A 133 -22.26 -13.29 -0.39
C LYS A 133 -22.03 -14.50 -1.28
N HIS A 134 -20.80 -14.69 -1.75
CA HIS A 134 -20.49 -15.69 -2.78
C HIS A 134 -19.30 -16.59 -2.41
N ASP A 135 -18.75 -16.48 -1.19
CA ASP A 135 -17.52 -17.17 -0.75
C ASP A 135 -16.34 -17.00 -1.72
N ALA A 136 -16.35 -15.89 -2.47
CA ALA A 136 -15.41 -15.62 -3.54
C ALA A 136 -14.17 -14.89 -3.01
N LEU A 137 -12.99 -15.49 -3.16
CA LEU A 137 -11.71 -14.93 -2.74
C LEU A 137 -11.09 -14.09 -3.86
N ILE A 138 -10.35 -13.04 -3.49
CA ILE A 138 -9.48 -12.34 -4.45
C ILE A 138 -8.37 -13.30 -4.90
N THR A 139 -8.19 -13.42 -6.20
CA THR A 139 -7.10 -14.16 -6.85
C THR A 139 -6.10 -13.23 -7.57
N GLY A 140 -6.42 -11.95 -7.70
CA GLY A 140 -5.56 -10.94 -8.28
C GLY A 140 -6.20 -9.55 -8.29
N ASN A 141 -5.39 -8.50 -8.31
CA ASN A 141 -5.87 -7.12 -8.40
C ASN A 141 -4.89 -6.24 -9.17
N GLN A 142 -5.37 -5.12 -9.69
CA GLN A 142 -4.54 -4.04 -10.20
C GLN A 142 -5.33 -2.73 -10.16
N ILE A 143 -4.89 -1.82 -9.29
CA ILE A 143 -5.44 -0.47 -9.18
C ILE A 143 -4.89 0.39 -10.32
N GLY A 144 -5.75 1.23 -10.89
CA GLY A 144 -5.40 2.15 -11.96
C GLY A 144 -6.11 3.49 -11.80
N ILE A 145 -5.68 4.48 -12.57
CA ILE A 145 -6.28 5.83 -12.56
C ILE A 145 -7.61 5.83 -13.30
N GLU A 146 -7.66 5.24 -14.49
CA GLU A 146 -8.88 5.20 -15.31
C GLU A 146 -9.85 4.09 -14.89
N LYS A 147 -9.30 2.96 -14.43
CA LYS A 147 -10.06 1.78 -14.01
C LYS A 147 -9.21 0.89 -13.13
N THR A 148 -9.86 0.21 -12.20
CA THR A 148 -9.30 -0.83 -11.33
C THR A 148 -9.85 -2.18 -11.74
N ARG A 149 -9.03 -3.23 -11.63
CA ARG A 149 -9.47 -4.61 -11.83
C ARG A 149 -9.31 -5.43 -10.56
N ILE A 150 -10.24 -6.34 -10.33
CA ILE A 150 -10.15 -7.36 -9.28
C ILE A 150 -10.59 -8.70 -9.88
N ASP A 151 -9.85 -9.74 -9.56
CA ASP A 151 -10.07 -11.11 -10.00
C ASP A 151 -10.55 -11.93 -8.81
N PHE A 152 -11.61 -12.71 -9.01
CA PHE A 152 -12.28 -13.48 -7.96
C PHE A 152 -12.35 -14.97 -8.31
N SER A 153 -12.27 -15.81 -7.28
CA SER A 153 -12.50 -17.26 -7.38
C SER A 153 -14.00 -17.55 -7.53
N VAL A 154 -14.52 -17.48 -8.75
CA VAL A 154 -15.94 -17.72 -9.05
C VAL A 154 -16.02 -18.70 -10.22
N GLU A 155 -16.74 -19.81 -10.02
CA GLU A 155 -16.87 -20.88 -11.01
C GLU A 155 -17.86 -20.55 -12.12
N GLU A 156 -18.98 -19.90 -11.80
CA GLU A 156 -19.99 -19.50 -12.79
C GLU A 156 -19.75 -18.08 -13.29
N TYR A 157 -19.97 -17.84 -14.58
CA TYR A 157 -19.87 -16.48 -15.11
C TYR A 157 -21.24 -15.83 -15.13
N ASP A 158 -21.47 -14.95 -14.16
CA ASP A 158 -22.61 -14.05 -14.17
C ASP A 158 -22.13 -12.60 -13.93
N PRO A 159 -22.20 -11.71 -14.94
CA PRO A 159 -21.93 -10.30 -14.77
C PRO A 159 -22.82 -9.59 -13.76
N GLU A 160 -24.04 -10.09 -13.50
CA GLU A 160 -25.02 -9.41 -12.65
C GLU A 160 -24.58 -9.40 -11.19
N ILE A 161 -23.96 -10.48 -10.71
CA ILE A 161 -23.28 -10.55 -9.40
C ILE A 161 -22.39 -9.31 -9.17
N PHE A 162 -21.58 -8.94 -10.15
CA PHE A 162 -20.68 -7.81 -10.00
C PHE A 162 -21.40 -6.45 -10.03
N LYS A 163 -22.50 -6.33 -10.76
CA LYS A 163 -23.28 -5.09 -10.78
C LYS A 163 -23.98 -4.88 -9.45
N GLU A 164 -24.65 -5.91 -8.93
CA GLU A 164 -25.31 -5.88 -7.62
C GLU A 164 -24.33 -5.52 -6.51
N ILE A 165 -23.12 -6.10 -6.53
CA ILE A 165 -22.07 -5.78 -5.57
C ILE A 165 -21.63 -4.31 -5.68
N ILE A 166 -21.44 -3.78 -6.90
CA ILE A 166 -21.09 -2.36 -7.09
C ILE A 166 -22.20 -1.44 -6.59
N GLU A 167 -23.47 -1.76 -6.84
CA GLU A 167 -24.62 -1.00 -6.36
C GLU A 167 -24.70 -1.01 -4.82
N GLU A 168 -24.46 -2.16 -4.19
CA GLU A 168 -24.42 -2.26 -2.73
C GLU A 168 -23.25 -1.47 -2.13
N VAL A 169 -22.06 -1.53 -2.73
CA VAL A 169 -20.92 -0.70 -2.30
C VAL A 169 -21.27 0.78 -2.41
N ASN A 170 -21.89 1.24 -3.50
CA ASN A 170 -22.36 2.63 -3.63
C ASN A 170 -23.40 3.01 -2.56
N GLY A 171 -24.28 2.08 -2.17
CA GLY A 171 -25.19 2.26 -1.05
C GLY A 171 -24.43 2.44 0.28
N LEU A 172 -23.41 1.62 0.53
CA LEU A 172 -22.60 1.67 1.75
C LEU A 172 -21.71 2.92 1.82
N ILE A 173 -21.21 3.41 0.69
CA ILE A 173 -20.38 4.62 0.59
C ILE A 173 -21.10 5.86 1.13
N LYS A 174 -22.43 5.93 0.96
CA LYS A 174 -23.25 7.03 1.46
C LYS A 174 -23.30 7.07 2.99
N ASN A 175 -22.96 5.96 3.64
CA ASN A 175 -22.81 5.90 5.08
C ASN A 175 -21.41 6.38 5.45
N ASN A 176 -21.33 7.34 6.38
CA ASN A 176 -20.08 7.96 6.86
C ASN A 176 -19.22 6.99 7.70
N ILE A 177 -18.91 5.81 7.16
CA ILE A 177 -18.23 4.71 7.85
C ILE A 177 -16.73 4.98 7.87
N SER A 178 -16.13 4.94 9.06
CA SER A 178 -14.71 5.18 9.25
C SER A 178 -13.85 4.02 8.75
N VAL A 179 -12.74 4.37 8.14
CA VAL A 179 -11.62 3.48 7.82
C VAL A 179 -10.49 3.76 8.81
N LYS A 180 -10.06 2.73 9.53
CA LYS A 180 -9.04 2.84 10.57
C LYS A 180 -7.86 1.94 10.25
N THR A 181 -6.67 2.42 10.58
CA THR A 181 -5.43 1.66 10.44
C THR A 181 -4.77 1.51 11.80
N PHE A 182 -4.34 0.30 12.12
CA PHE A 182 -3.61 0.03 13.35
C PHE A 182 -2.68 -1.17 13.16
N TYR A 183 -1.74 -1.36 14.08
CA TYR A 183 -0.91 -2.54 14.08
C TYR A 183 -1.34 -3.54 15.14
N ILE A 184 -1.26 -4.81 14.81
CA ILE A 184 -1.47 -5.92 15.73
C ILE A 184 -0.26 -6.86 15.70
N THR A 185 0.04 -7.47 16.84
CA THR A 185 1.06 -8.53 16.91
C THR A 185 0.45 -9.87 16.49
N ARG A 186 1.26 -10.76 15.90
CA ARG A 186 0.83 -12.12 15.56
C ARG A 186 0.24 -12.83 16.77
N ASN A 187 0.91 -12.74 17.92
CA ASN A 187 0.43 -13.38 19.15
C ASN A 187 -0.98 -12.88 19.53
N ARG A 188 -1.23 -11.56 19.50
CA ARG A 188 -2.57 -11.03 19.78
C ARG A 188 -3.59 -11.50 18.75
N ALA A 189 -3.25 -11.47 17.46
CA ALA A 189 -4.14 -11.89 16.39
C ALA A 189 -4.46 -13.40 16.42
N LEU A 190 -3.55 -14.25 16.88
CA LEU A 190 -3.78 -15.70 17.06
C LEU A 190 -4.69 -16.03 18.25
N ASN A 191 -4.85 -15.10 19.20
CA ASN A 191 -5.72 -15.22 20.35
C ASN A 191 -7.07 -14.50 20.17
N ASP A 192 -7.29 -13.92 19.00
CA ASP A 192 -8.51 -13.21 18.62
C ASP A 192 -9.27 -14.07 17.58
N PRO A 193 -10.49 -14.57 17.89
CA PRO A 193 -11.26 -15.40 16.98
C PRO A 193 -11.50 -14.76 15.61
N GLU A 194 -11.65 -13.44 15.54
CA GLU A 194 -11.87 -12.71 14.29
C GLU A 194 -10.59 -12.61 13.45
N MET A 195 -9.42 -12.58 14.10
CA MET A 195 -8.12 -12.38 13.43
C MET A 195 -7.31 -13.66 13.24
N THR A 196 -7.69 -14.77 13.86
CA THR A 196 -6.90 -16.01 13.88
C THR A 196 -6.70 -16.57 12.47
N LYS A 197 -7.74 -16.55 11.62
CA LYS A 197 -7.65 -17.01 10.22
C LYS A 197 -6.67 -16.15 9.43
N LEU A 198 -6.75 -14.83 9.60
CA LEU A 198 -5.84 -13.86 8.97
C LEU A 198 -4.39 -14.09 9.41
N ALA A 199 -4.13 -14.25 10.71
CA ALA A 199 -2.78 -14.48 11.23
C ALA A 199 -2.15 -15.77 10.70
N LYS A 200 -2.94 -16.84 10.52
CA LYS A 200 -2.50 -18.12 9.95
C LYS A 200 -2.18 -18.04 8.45
N GLY A 201 -2.83 -17.13 7.72
CA GLY A 201 -2.58 -16.90 6.29
C GLY A 201 -1.33 -16.06 5.99
N LEU A 202 -0.80 -15.34 6.98
CA LEU A 202 0.38 -14.48 6.82
C LEU A 202 1.71 -15.24 7.04
N PRO A 203 2.83 -14.77 6.44
CA PRO A 203 4.15 -15.37 6.64
C PRO A 203 4.54 -15.47 8.12
N LYS A 204 4.97 -16.66 8.58
CA LYS A 204 5.20 -16.95 10.00
C LYS A 204 6.21 -16.03 10.70
N ASN A 205 7.10 -15.38 9.96
CA ASN A 205 8.12 -14.47 10.47
C ASN A 205 7.63 -13.01 10.65
N LEU A 206 6.41 -12.67 10.22
CA LEU A 206 5.90 -11.30 10.26
C LEU A 206 5.27 -10.96 11.62
N GLU A 207 6.06 -10.66 12.65
CA GLU A 207 5.57 -10.57 14.05
C GLU A 207 4.54 -9.46 14.31
N LYS A 208 4.54 -8.40 13.50
CA LYS A 208 3.61 -7.28 13.59
C LYS A 208 3.14 -6.94 12.18
N PHE A 209 1.83 -6.77 12.00
CA PHE A 209 1.25 -6.42 10.71
C PHE A 209 0.22 -5.30 10.85
N ARG A 210 0.13 -4.48 9.81
CA ARG A 210 -0.82 -3.37 9.70
C ARG A 210 -2.17 -3.94 9.27
N ILE A 211 -3.20 -3.52 9.98
CA ILE A 211 -4.60 -3.84 9.73
C ILE A 211 -5.29 -2.60 9.21
N VAL A 212 -6.11 -2.77 8.18
CA VAL A 212 -7.11 -1.82 7.72
C VAL A 212 -8.46 -2.38 8.15
N LYS A 213 -9.22 -1.61 8.94
CA LYS A 213 -10.58 -1.93 9.38
C LYS A 213 -11.55 -0.91 8.80
N ILE A 214 -12.59 -1.38 8.11
CA ILE A 214 -13.64 -0.56 7.52
C ILE A 214 -14.95 -0.87 8.23
N GLY A 215 -15.32 -0.02 9.21
CA GLY A 215 -16.47 -0.30 10.08
C GLY A 215 -16.49 -1.75 10.57
N GLU A 216 -17.64 -2.41 10.51
CA GLU A 216 -17.77 -3.86 10.72
C GLU A 216 -17.89 -4.64 9.40
N ILE A 217 -17.51 -4.02 8.28
CA ILE A 217 -17.67 -4.58 6.93
C ILE A 217 -16.46 -5.42 6.54
N ASP A 218 -15.26 -4.87 6.79
CA ASP A 218 -14.01 -5.48 6.36
C ASP A 218 -12.90 -5.27 7.38
N GLN A 219 -12.05 -6.28 7.54
CA GLN A 219 -10.83 -6.18 8.33
C GLN A 219 -9.74 -7.07 7.73
N GLN A 220 -8.70 -6.44 7.17
CA GLN A 220 -7.65 -7.14 6.41
C GLN A 220 -6.25 -6.62 6.75
N ALA A 221 -5.25 -7.49 6.57
CA ALA A 221 -3.85 -7.11 6.67
C ALA A 221 -3.43 -6.47 5.35
N ASP A 222 -3.21 -5.15 5.39
CA ASP A 222 -2.88 -4.37 4.20
C ASP A 222 -1.88 -3.25 4.53
N ALA A 223 -0.92 -3.03 3.63
CA ALA A 223 0.17 -2.06 3.76
C ALA A 223 0.09 -0.91 2.73
N GLY A 224 -0.98 -0.85 1.94
CA GLY A 224 -1.36 0.20 1.02
C GLY A 224 -1.98 1.41 1.70
N THR A 225 -2.27 2.41 0.88
CA THR A 225 -2.82 3.69 1.33
C THR A 225 -4.33 3.69 1.19
N HIS A 226 -5.05 4.16 2.21
CA HIS A 226 -6.51 4.16 2.25
C HIS A 226 -7.05 5.53 2.61
N VAL A 227 -8.29 5.79 2.19
CA VAL A 227 -9.04 6.95 2.69
C VAL A 227 -9.43 6.74 4.16
N GLN A 228 -9.82 7.80 4.87
CA GLN A 228 -10.24 7.74 6.28
C GLN A 228 -11.74 7.46 6.42
N ASN A 229 -12.52 7.68 5.37
CA ASN A 229 -13.95 7.46 5.37
C ASN A 229 -14.46 6.94 4.02
N LEU A 230 -15.53 6.16 4.03
CA LEU A 230 -16.11 5.65 2.79
C LEU A 230 -16.68 6.75 1.89
N ASN A 231 -17.16 7.87 2.42
CA ASN A 231 -17.70 8.96 1.61
C ASN A 231 -16.65 9.58 0.66
N GLU A 232 -15.36 9.47 1.00
CA GLU A 232 -14.23 9.94 0.18
C GLU A 232 -14.07 9.12 -1.10
N ILE A 233 -14.61 7.90 -1.15
CA ILE A 233 -14.53 7.04 -2.34
C ILE A 233 -15.27 7.68 -3.52
N GLY A 234 -16.35 8.43 -3.30
CA GLY A 234 -17.26 8.89 -4.37
C GLY A 234 -18.06 7.73 -4.96
N GLU A 235 -18.48 7.80 -6.21
CA GLU A 235 -19.31 6.73 -6.80
C GLU A 235 -18.47 5.73 -7.60
N LEU A 236 -18.86 4.45 -7.56
CA LEU A 236 -18.29 3.38 -8.38
C LEU A 236 -19.17 3.12 -9.59
N ARG A 237 -18.55 2.92 -10.76
CA ARG A 237 -19.23 2.42 -11.96
C ARG A 237 -18.63 1.11 -12.43
N PHE A 238 -19.49 0.12 -12.60
CA PHE A 238 -19.19 -1.10 -13.34
C PHE A 238 -18.79 -0.77 -14.79
N ILE A 239 -17.65 -1.27 -15.23
CA ILE A 239 -17.20 -1.14 -16.64
C ILE A 239 -17.53 -2.42 -17.41
N LYS A 240 -17.02 -3.55 -16.93
CA LYS A 240 -17.25 -4.87 -17.52
C LYS A 240 -16.77 -5.96 -16.58
N SER A 241 -17.23 -7.19 -16.81
CA SER A 241 -16.62 -8.40 -16.28
C SER A 241 -16.09 -9.28 -17.43
N SER A 242 -15.26 -10.26 -17.10
CA SER A 242 -14.76 -11.24 -18.07
C SER A 242 -14.38 -12.56 -17.40
N ASN A 243 -14.53 -13.66 -18.12
CA ASN A 243 -14.01 -14.97 -17.74
C ASN A 243 -12.48 -15.03 -18.03
N LYS A 244 -11.69 -15.46 -17.05
CA LYS A 244 -10.22 -15.58 -17.10
C LYS A 244 -9.71 -17.00 -16.81
N GLY A 245 -10.58 -17.99 -16.96
CA GLY A 245 -10.30 -19.40 -16.70
C GLY A 245 -11.45 -20.03 -15.92
N LYS A 246 -11.40 -21.35 -15.74
CA LYS A 246 -12.47 -22.14 -15.13
C LYS A 246 -13.06 -21.48 -13.88
N ASP A 247 -12.19 -21.09 -12.94
CA ASP A 247 -12.58 -20.58 -11.62
C ASP A 247 -12.13 -19.12 -11.40
N ASN A 248 -11.94 -18.33 -12.45
CA ASN A 248 -11.43 -16.96 -12.32
C ASN A 248 -12.29 -15.97 -13.11
N ARG A 249 -12.92 -15.03 -12.39
CA ARG A 249 -13.72 -13.94 -12.98
C ARG A 249 -13.12 -12.60 -12.64
N ARG A 250 -12.96 -11.76 -13.66
CA ARG A 250 -12.38 -10.43 -13.53
C ARG A 250 -13.45 -9.36 -13.64
N LEU A 251 -13.53 -8.52 -12.62
CA LEU A 251 -14.29 -7.27 -12.60
C LEU A 251 -13.38 -6.10 -12.99
N TYR A 252 -13.91 -5.18 -13.80
CA TYR A 252 -13.37 -3.84 -13.97
C TYR A 252 -14.39 -2.80 -13.48
N PHE A 253 -13.95 -1.88 -12.63
CA PHE A 253 -14.74 -0.73 -12.19
C PHE A 253 -13.91 0.55 -12.28
N LYS A 254 -14.56 1.70 -12.22
CA LYS A 254 -13.91 3.01 -12.11
C LYS A 254 -14.63 3.88 -11.09
N LEU A 255 -13.92 4.89 -10.61
CA LEU A 255 -14.51 5.97 -9.83
C LEU A 255 -15.23 6.95 -10.77
N ILE A 256 -16.31 7.56 -10.29
CA ILE A 256 -16.98 8.72 -10.87
C ILE A 256 -16.94 9.84 -9.84
N GLU A 257 -16.74 11.06 -10.33
CA GLU A 257 -16.82 12.29 -9.53
C GLU A 257 -18.24 12.64 -9.14
#